data_AF-V5GFV7-F1
#
_entry.id   AF-V5GFV7-F1
#
_cell.length_a   1.000
_cell.length_b   1.000
_cell.length_c   1.000
_cell.angle_alpha   90.00
_cell.angle_beta   90.00
_cell.angle_gamma   90.00
#
_symmetry.space_group_name_H-M   'P 1'
#
loop_
_entity.id
_entity.type
_entity.pdbx_description
1 polymer ?
#
loop_
_entity_poly.entity_id
_entity_poly.type
_entity_poly.pdbx_seq_one_letter_code
_entity_poly.pdbx_strand_id
1 'polypeptide(L)'
;MAGNIIPSLLTTTNAIIAGLIVLQAFKILQGKQEKCSAVYLNQQPTLKKQLVIPTQMVPPNPKCYACSSNAEVYVNLNTKQTTLRVLEEKILKEQIQMSAPDVEIDDGKGTILISSEEGETEGNHEKYLADLGVVHGSRLRCDDFLLKFTS
;
A
#
# COMPACT_ATOMS: atom_id res chain seq x y z
N MET A 1 -18.51 -2.49 7.58
CA MET A 1 -18.29 -1.03 7.58
C MET A 1 -18.96 -0.39 8.79
N ALA A 2 -18.40 -0.59 9.99
CA ALA A 2 -18.83 0.02 11.24
C ALA A 2 -17.64 0.18 12.21
N GLY A 3 -16.46 0.48 11.67
CA GLY A 3 -15.26 0.76 12.44
C GLY A 3 -14.76 2.15 12.05
N ASN A 4 -14.71 3.05 13.02
CA ASN A 4 -14.25 4.45 12.88
C ASN A 4 -15.19 5.41 12.14
N ILE A 5 -16.45 5.52 12.57
CA ILE A 5 -17.20 6.76 12.30
C ILE A 5 -16.55 7.87 13.11
N ILE A 6 -15.66 8.63 12.47
CA ILE A 6 -15.11 9.87 13.04
C ILE A 6 -16.21 10.92 12.88
N PRO A 7 -16.81 11.44 13.97
CA PRO A 7 -17.74 12.54 13.85
C PRO A 7 -17.01 13.68 13.15
N SER A 8 -17.54 14.18 12.03
CA SER A 8 -17.00 15.36 11.34
C SER A 8 -17.30 16.60 12.18
N LEU A 9 -16.67 16.72 13.34
CA LEU A 9 -17.05 17.71 14.34
C LEU A 9 -16.71 19.14 13.91
N LEU A 10 -15.82 19.39 12.93
CA LEU A 10 -15.22 20.72 12.79
C LEU A 10 -14.81 21.06 11.35
N THR A 11 -15.61 21.86 10.65
CA THR A 11 -15.18 22.62 9.45
C THR A 11 -13.89 23.41 9.70
N THR A 12 -13.69 23.86 10.95
CA THR A 12 -12.50 24.60 11.39
C THR A 12 -11.22 23.75 11.41
N THR A 13 -11.31 22.45 11.69
CA THR A 13 -10.12 21.56 11.69
C THR A 13 -9.59 21.40 10.27
N ASN A 14 -10.47 21.19 9.30
CA ASN A 14 -10.07 21.10 7.90
C ASN A 14 -9.45 22.42 7.39
N ALA A 15 -9.98 23.57 7.80
CA ALA A 15 -9.41 24.87 7.47
C ALA A 15 -7.99 25.07 8.05
N ILE A 16 -7.78 24.68 9.33
CA ILE A 16 -6.46 24.73 9.97
C ILE A 16 -5.47 23.80 9.25
N ILE A 17 -5.86 22.56 8.98
CA ILE A 17 -5.02 21.58 8.29
C ILE A 17 -4.68 22.05 6.86
N ALA A 18 -5.65 22.60 6.12
CA ALA A 18 -5.40 23.17 4.80
C ALA A 18 -4.35 24.30 4.84
N GLY A 19 -4.46 25.21 5.82
CA GLY A 19 -3.44 26.24 6.04
C GLY A 19 -2.05 25.68 6.31
N LEU A 20 -1.97 24.62 7.13
CA LEU A 20 -0.70 23.94 7.42
C LEU A 20 -0.12 23.24 6.18
N ILE A 21 -0.95 22.61 5.33
CA ILE A 21 -0.52 21.98 4.07
C ILE A 21 0.14 23.02 3.17
N VAL A 22 -0.51 24.18 2.97
CA VAL A 22 0.03 25.26 2.13
C VAL A 22 1.37 25.78 2.68
N LEU A 23 1.50 25.97 4.00
CA LEU A 23 2.75 26.40 4.62
C LEU A 23 3.89 25.39 4.40
N GLN A 24 3.63 24.08 4.46
CA GLN A 24 4.65 23.07 4.17
C GLN A 24 4.97 23.02 2.68
N ALA A 25 3.97 23.14 1.80
CA ALA A 25 4.17 23.20 0.35
C ALA A 25 5.08 24.39 -0.05
N PHE A 26 4.89 25.57 0.55
CA PHE A 26 5.79 26.70 0.33
C PHE A 26 7.24 26.41 0.70
N LYS A 27 7.51 25.64 1.76
CA LYS A 27 8.88 25.25 2.12
C LYS A 27 9.50 24.31 1.08
N ILE A 28 8.70 23.38 0.54
CA ILE A 28 9.13 22.46 -0.53
C ILE A 28 9.46 23.28 -1.79
N LEU A 29 8.60 24.22 -2.18
CA LEU A 29 8.83 25.09 -3.34
C LEU A 29 10.06 25.99 -3.19
N GLN A 30 10.42 26.38 -1.96
CA GLN A 30 11.66 27.12 -1.67
C GLN A 30 12.91 26.23 -1.61
N GLY A 31 12.81 24.93 -1.91
CA GLY A 31 13.92 23.97 -1.83
C GLY A 31 14.33 23.61 -0.40
N LYS A 32 13.54 23.98 0.62
CA LYS A 32 13.84 23.74 2.04
C LYS A 32 13.16 22.48 2.56
N GLN A 33 13.31 21.36 1.84
CA GLN A 33 12.67 20.08 2.20
C GLN A 33 13.11 19.55 3.56
N GLU A 34 14.35 19.83 3.98
CA GLU A 34 14.85 19.47 5.31
C GLU A 34 14.12 20.20 6.46
N LYS A 35 13.47 21.34 6.17
CA LYS A 35 12.68 22.10 7.14
C LYS A 35 11.20 21.71 7.14
N CYS A 36 10.82 20.71 6.33
CA CYS A 36 9.50 20.11 6.37
C CYS A 36 9.38 19.24 7.63
N SER A 37 8.21 19.25 8.24
CA SER A 37 7.93 18.55 9.49
C SER A 37 6.52 18.02 9.46
N ALA A 38 6.32 16.83 10.02
CA ALA A 38 4.99 16.28 10.25
C ALA A 38 4.32 17.09 11.37
N VAL A 39 3.19 17.73 11.08
CA VAL A 39 2.50 18.60 12.04
C VAL A 39 1.27 17.90 12.58
N TYR A 40 1.21 17.72 13.90
CA TYR A 40 0.06 17.15 14.60
C TYR A 40 -0.76 18.26 15.24
N LEU A 41 -2.08 18.16 15.14
CA LEU A 41 -3.02 19.06 15.81
C LEU A 41 -3.71 18.29 16.93
N ASN A 42 -3.45 18.69 18.17
CA ASN A 42 -4.12 18.09 19.33
C ASN A 42 -5.41 18.84 19.65
N GLN A 43 -6.39 18.15 20.25
CA GLN A 43 -7.62 18.78 20.74
C GLN A 43 -7.38 19.63 22.00
N GLN A 44 -6.42 19.23 22.83
CA GLN A 44 -6.03 19.96 24.04
C GLN A 44 -4.53 20.28 24.01
N PRO A 45 -4.11 21.40 24.63
CA PRO A 45 -2.70 21.73 24.75
C PRO A 45 -1.94 20.64 25.48
N THR A 46 -0.75 20.31 24.99
CA THR A 46 0.18 19.45 25.73
C THR A 46 0.65 20.12 27.02
N LEU A 47 1.39 19.38 27.86
CA LEU A 47 2.07 19.94 29.05
C LEU A 47 2.94 21.16 28.74
N LYS A 48 3.44 21.27 27.49
CA LYS A 48 4.22 22.41 26.99
C LYS A 48 3.34 23.56 26.45
N LYS A 49 2.03 23.52 26.66
CA LYS A 49 1.03 24.48 26.14
C LYS A 49 1.03 24.60 24.61
N GLN A 50 1.41 23.53 23.90
CA GLN A 50 1.41 23.48 22.45
C GLN A 50 0.20 22.69 21.94
N LEU A 51 -0.56 23.29 21.03
CA LEU A 51 -1.69 22.67 20.32
C LEU A 51 -1.25 22.09 18.96
N VAL A 52 -0.34 22.80 18.30
CA VAL A 52 0.25 22.42 17.02
C VAL A 52 1.67 21.95 17.28
N ILE A 53 1.96 20.69 16.96
CA ILE A 53 3.23 20.03 17.31
C ILE A 53 3.95 19.64 16.02
N PRO A 54 4.99 20.39 15.61
CA PRO A 54 5.87 19.96 14.53
C PRO A 54 6.79 18.84 15.04
N THR A 55 6.84 17.75 14.28
CA THR A 55 7.70 16.59 14.52
C THR A 55 8.59 16.38 13.30
N GLN A 56 9.83 15.97 13.53
CA GLN A 56 10.76 15.68 12.45
C GLN A 56 10.23 14.51 11.60
N MET A 57 10.39 14.62 10.28
CA MET A 57 10.02 13.53 9.38
C MET A 57 10.94 12.33 9.65
N VAL A 58 10.34 11.14 9.75
CA VAL A 58 11.08 9.90 9.87
C VAL A 58 11.64 9.49 8.51
N PRO A 59 12.85 8.91 8.45
CA PRO A 59 13.36 8.36 7.20
C PRO A 59 12.50 7.16 6.73
N PRO A 60 12.54 6.83 5.43
CA PRO A 60 11.86 5.65 4.90
C PRO A 60 12.25 4.38 5.67
N ASN A 61 11.26 3.54 5.97
CA ASN A 61 11.50 2.28 6.66
C ASN A 61 12.07 1.25 5.68
N PRO A 62 13.27 0.68 5.92
CA PRO A 62 13.87 -0.33 5.03
C PRO A 62 13.05 -1.62 4.91
N LYS A 63 12.15 -1.90 5.86
CA LYS A 63 11.24 -3.06 5.84
C LYS A 63 9.86 -2.74 5.27
N CYS A 64 9.65 -1.55 4.69
CA CYS A 64 8.37 -1.21 4.10
C CYS A 64 8.15 -2.01 2.81
N TYR A 65 7.01 -2.68 2.71
CA TYR A 65 6.62 -3.41 1.50
C TYR A 65 6.25 -2.50 0.33
N ALA A 66 6.23 -1.17 0.49
CA ALA A 66 5.85 -0.24 -0.58
C ALA A 66 7.04 0.56 -1.14
N CYS A 67 7.84 1.17 -0.26
CA CYS A 67 8.91 2.08 -0.66
C CYS A 67 10.34 1.51 -0.52
N SER A 68 10.49 0.26 -0.10
CA SER A 68 11.79 -0.41 -0.07
C SER A 68 12.19 -0.88 -1.46
N SER A 69 13.49 -0.96 -1.72
CA SER A 69 14.05 -1.43 -2.99
C SER A 69 13.82 -2.93 -3.22
N ASN A 70 13.73 -3.71 -2.14
CA ASN A 70 13.43 -5.14 -2.16
C ASN A 70 12.19 -5.40 -1.27
N ALA A 71 11.02 -5.08 -1.80
CA ALA A 71 9.75 -5.20 -1.09
C ALA A 71 9.23 -6.64 -1.12
N GLU A 72 9.73 -7.51 -0.24
CA GLU A 72 9.21 -8.87 -0.12
C GLU A 72 8.09 -8.98 0.92
N VAL A 73 6.99 -9.66 0.57
CA VAL A 73 5.88 -9.96 1.48
C VAL A 73 5.69 -11.47 1.60
N TYR A 74 5.60 -11.96 2.83
CA TYR A 74 5.33 -13.36 3.12
C TYR A 74 3.84 -13.56 3.39
N VAL A 75 3.16 -14.31 2.52
CA VAL A 75 1.74 -14.65 2.67
C VAL A 75 1.60 -16.12 3.01
N ASN A 76 0.93 -16.42 4.14
CA ASN A 76 0.62 -17.79 4.53
C ASN A 76 -0.83 -18.11 4.14
N LEU A 77 -1.01 -18.99 3.16
CA LEU A 77 -2.32 -19.37 2.62
C LEU A 77 -2.35 -20.85 2.26
N ASN A 78 -3.55 -21.43 2.23
CA ASN A 78 -3.74 -22.84 1.87
C ASN A 78 -3.86 -22.99 0.35
N THR A 79 -2.77 -23.40 -0.32
CA THR A 79 -2.70 -23.51 -1.79
C THR A 79 -3.69 -24.51 -2.40
N LYS A 80 -4.27 -25.42 -1.59
CA LYS A 80 -5.28 -26.40 -2.04
C LYS A 80 -6.72 -25.90 -1.97
N GLN A 81 -6.97 -24.81 -1.25
CA GLN A 81 -8.32 -24.27 -1.04
C GLN A 81 -8.47 -22.88 -1.64
N THR A 82 -7.37 -22.13 -1.76
CA THR A 82 -7.36 -20.80 -2.35
C THR A 82 -7.30 -20.90 -3.87
N THR A 83 -8.27 -20.28 -4.54
CA THR A 83 -8.31 -20.12 -6.00
C THR A 83 -7.53 -18.87 -6.42
N LEU A 84 -7.16 -18.79 -7.70
CA LEU A 84 -6.53 -17.59 -8.25
C LEU A 84 -7.38 -16.32 -8.06
N ARG A 85 -8.70 -16.43 -8.22
CA ARG A 85 -9.61 -15.30 -7.99
C ARG A 85 -9.50 -14.71 -6.59
N VAL A 86 -9.39 -15.57 -5.57
CA VAL A 86 -9.26 -15.12 -4.18
C VAL A 86 -7.90 -14.46 -3.95
N LEU A 87 -6.83 -14.96 -4.59
CA LEU A 87 -5.52 -14.33 -4.55
C LEU A 87 -5.58 -12.92 -5.15
N GLU A 88 -6.19 -12.77 -6.33
CA GLU A 88 -6.28 -11.49 -7.02
C GLU A 88 -7.16 -10.48 -6.26
N GLU A 89 -8.42 -10.82 -6.02
CA GLU A 89 -9.40 -9.89 -5.45
C GLU A 89 -9.09 -9.60 -3.97
N LYS A 90 -8.87 -10.63 -3.15
CA LYS A 90 -8.76 -10.47 -1.70
C LYS A 90 -7.35 -10.19 -1.21
N ILE A 91 -6.31 -10.64 -1.90
CA ILE A 91 -4.93 -10.46 -1.42
C ILE A 91 -4.29 -9.28 -2.16
N LEU A 92 -4.23 -9.32 -3.49
CA LEU A 92 -3.54 -8.28 -4.26
C LEU A 92 -4.32 -6.95 -4.29
N LYS A 93 -5.62 -6.99 -4.64
CA LYS A 93 -6.47 -5.80 -4.73
C LYS A 93 -6.91 -5.27 -3.37
N GLU A 94 -7.39 -6.13 -2.45
CA GLU A 94 -7.87 -5.68 -1.14
C GLU A 94 -6.75 -5.40 -0.11
N GLN A 95 -5.76 -6.29 0.06
CA GLN A 95 -4.73 -6.11 1.11
C GLN A 95 -3.54 -5.28 0.65
N ILE A 96 -3.02 -5.54 -0.56
CA ILE A 96 -1.83 -4.86 -1.10
C ILE A 96 -2.21 -3.58 -1.87
N GLN A 97 -3.50 -3.40 -2.20
CA GLN A 97 -4.03 -2.23 -2.89
C GLN A 97 -3.45 -2.04 -4.29
N MET A 98 -3.14 -3.14 -4.99
CA MET A 98 -2.79 -3.11 -6.40
C MET A 98 -4.04 -2.79 -7.24
N SER A 99 -3.87 -1.96 -8.27
CA SER A 99 -4.94 -1.60 -9.22
C SER A 99 -5.06 -2.64 -10.33
N ALA A 100 -3.94 -2.98 -10.96
CA ALA A 100 -3.85 -3.95 -12.03
C ALA A 100 -2.63 -4.86 -11.79
N PRO A 101 -2.79 -5.94 -11.00
CA PRO A 101 -1.69 -6.83 -10.68
C PRO A 101 -1.41 -7.84 -11.80
N ASP A 102 -0.18 -7.86 -12.28
CA ASP A 102 0.39 -8.92 -13.10
C ASP A 102 1.23 -9.83 -12.21
N VAL A 103 0.98 -11.15 -12.26
CA VAL A 103 1.62 -12.12 -11.36
C VAL A 103 2.35 -13.19 -12.14
N GLU A 104 3.66 -13.32 -11.90
CA GLU A 104 4.50 -14.40 -12.44
C GLU A 104 5.10 -15.27 -11.33
N ILE A 105 5.31 -16.56 -11.60
CA ILE A 105 6.08 -17.44 -10.71
C ILE A 105 7.56 -17.36 -11.06
N ASP A 106 8.40 -17.09 -10.04
CA ASP A 106 9.86 -17.07 -10.14
C ASP A 106 10.47 -18.49 -10.10
N ASP A 107 10.02 -19.35 -11.01
CA ASP A 107 10.51 -20.73 -11.19
C ASP A 107 11.42 -20.86 -12.43
N GLY A 108 11.84 -19.73 -13.02
CA GLY A 108 12.64 -19.66 -14.25
C GLY A 108 11.90 -20.05 -15.54
N LYS A 109 10.64 -20.50 -15.44
CA LYS A 109 9.75 -20.79 -16.57
C LYS A 109 8.89 -19.60 -17.00
N GLY A 110 8.82 -18.53 -16.19
CA GLY A 110 8.02 -17.34 -16.49
C GLY A 110 6.53 -17.64 -16.64
N THR A 111 5.97 -18.50 -15.77
CA THR A 111 4.54 -18.83 -15.85
C THR A 111 3.73 -17.67 -15.27
N ILE A 112 3.00 -16.99 -16.16
CA ILE A 112 2.08 -15.91 -15.82
C ILE A 112 0.80 -16.53 -15.24
N LEU A 113 0.44 -16.14 -14.02
CA LEU A 113 -0.75 -16.60 -13.32
C LEU A 113 -1.94 -15.66 -13.51
N ILE A 114 -1.66 -14.36 -13.46
CA ILE A 114 -2.65 -13.29 -13.60
C ILE A 114 -2.05 -12.28 -14.58
N SER A 115 -2.81 -11.95 -15.63
CA SER A 115 -2.48 -10.90 -16.58
C SER A 115 -3.47 -9.75 -16.40
N SER A 116 -3.00 -8.50 -16.50
CA SER A 116 -3.82 -7.30 -16.44
C SER A 116 -4.66 -7.08 -17.70
N GLU A 117 -4.44 -7.85 -18.77
CA GLU A 117 -5.24 -7.82 -20.00
C GLU A 117 -6.54 -8.64 -19.87
N GLU A 118 -7.68 -7.98 -20.13
CA GLU A 118 -9.00 -8.61 -20.08
C GLU A 118 -9.12 -9.75 -21.10
N GLY A 119 -9.21 -11.00 -20.61
CA GLY A 119 -9.52 -12.19 -21.41
C GLY A 119 -8.40 -13.24 -21.51
N GLU A 120 -7.19 -12.98 -21.00
CA GLU A 120 -6.08 -13.95 -21.10
C GLU A 120 -6.09 -15.01 -19.98
N THR A 121 -6.45 -14.62 -18.76
CA THR A 121 -6.38 -15.51 -17.58
C THR A 121 -7.73 -15.86 -16.96
N GLU A 122 -8.85 -15.41 -17.54
CA GLU A 122 -10.20 -15.67 -17.00
C GLU A 122 -10.52 -17.16 -16.85
N GLY A 123 -10.03 -18.00 -17.77
CA GLY A 123 -10.18 -19.46 -17.69
C GLY A 123 -9.40 -20.14 -16.55
N ASN A 124 -8.50 -19.42 -15.88
CA ASN A 124 -7.70 -19.92 -14.76
C ASN A 124 -8.25 -19.46 -13.40
N HIS A 125 -9.22 -18.55 -13.35
CA HIS A 125 -9.71 -17.95 -12.10
C HIS A 125 -10.28 -18.96 -11.09
N GLU A 126 -10.83 -20.07 -11.58
CA GLU A 126 -11.39 -21.15 -10.74
C GLU A 126 -10.37 -22.25 -10.37
N LYS A 127 -9.17 -22.23 -10.97
CA LYS A 127 -8.12 -23.21 -10.65
C LYS A 127 -7.50 -22.92 -9.29
N TYR A 128 -7.11 -23.98 -8.59
CA TYR A 128 -6.40 -23.87 -7.33
C TYR A 128 -4.94 -23.51 -7.57
N LEU A 129 -4.35 -22.78 -6.63
CA LEU A 129 -2.93 -22.41 -6.69
C LEU A 129 -2.02 -23.64 -6.75
N ALA A 130 -2.41 -24.74 -6.10
CA ALA A 130 -1.69 -26.01 -6.16
C ALA A 130 -1.63 -26.62 -7.59
N ASP A 131 -2.69 -26.46 -8.40
CA ASP A 131 -2.74 -26.99 -9.77
C ASP A 131 -1.83 -26.18 -10.72
N LEU A 132 -1.49 -24.96 -10.32
CA LEU A 132 -0.64 -24.04 -11.07
C LEU A 132 0.83 -24.11 -10.63
N GLY A 133 1.17 -25.07 -9.77
CA GLY A 133 2.54 -25.29 -9.30
C GLY A 133 2.96 -24.43 -8.11
N VAL A 134 2.05 -23.66 -7.51
CA VAL A 134 2.36 -22.87 -6.31
C VAL A 134 2.36 -23.78 -5.09
N VAL A 135 3.56 -24.02 -4.56
CA VAL A 135 3.81 -24.85 -3.37
C VAL A 135 4.43 -24.02 -2.25
N HIS A 136 4.63 -24.63 -1.08
CA HIS A 136 5.31 -23.97 0.02
C HIS A 136 6.75 -23.59 -0.40
N GLY A 137 7.06 -22.30 -0.34
CA GLY A 137 8.35 -21.74 -0.74
C GLY A 137 8.41 -21.20 -2.17
N SER A 138 7.34 -21.33 -2.97
CA SER A 138 7.23 -20.65 -4.25
C SER A 138 7.24 -19.13 -4.07
N ARG A 139 7.93 -18.43 -4.96
CA ARG A 139 7.99 -16.96 -5.00
C ARG A 139 7.14 -16.47 -6.17
N LEU A 140 6.23 -15.56 -5.86
CA LEU A 140 5.40 -14.89 -6.85
C LEU A 140 5.92 -13.47 -6.96
N ARG A 141 6.23 -13.02 -8.17
CA ARG A 141 6.53 -11.63 -8.44
C ARG A 141 5.24 -10.97 -8.91
N CYS A 142 4.87 -9.91 -8.21
CA CYS A 142 3.66 -9.16 -8.50
C CYS A 142 4.07 -7.76 -8.96
N ASP A 143 3.74 -7.45 -10.21
CA ASP A 143 4.01 -6.15 -10.82
C ASP A 143 2.70 -5.40 -11.03
N ASP A 144 2.69 -4.11 -10.67
CA ASP A 144 1.61 -3.19 -11.03
C ASP A 144 2.21 -2.07 -11.89
N PHE A 145 1.98 -2.16 -13.20
CA PHE A 145 2.49 -1.21 -14.18
C PHE A 145 1.91 0.20 -14.00
N LEU A 146 0.73 0.33 -13.41
CA LEU A 146 0.08 1.63 -13.18
C LEU A 146 0.67 2.34 -11.95
N LEU A 147 1.01 1.58 -10.92
CA LEU A 147 1.59 2.12 -9.68
C LEU A 147 3.12 2.20 -9.71
N LYS A 148 3.78 1.67 -10.76
CA LYS A 148 5.26 1.46 -10.81
C LYS A 148 5.76 0.76 -9.55
N PHE A 149 4.98 -0.21 -9.10
CA PHE A 149 5.22 -0.94 -7.88
C PHE A 149 5.53 -2.38 -8.23
N THR A 150 6.67 -2.87 -7.75
CA THR A 150 7.14 -4.25 -7.93
C THR A 150 7.43 -4.82 -6.55
N SER A 151 6.81 -5.96 -6.23
CA SER A 151 7.01 -6.68 -4.97
C SER A 151 7.08 -8.18 -5.17
#